data_AF-A0A7S1H270-F1
#
_entry.id   AF-A0A7S1H270-F1
#
_cell.length_a   1.000
_cell.length_b   1.000
_cell.length_c   1.000
_cell.angle_alpha   90.00
_cell.angle_beta   90.00
_cell.angle_gamma   90.00
#
_symmetry.space_group_name_H-M   'P 1'
#
loop_
_entity.id
_entity.type
_entity.pdbx_description
1 polymer ?
#
loop_
_entity_poly.entity_id
_entity_poly.type
_entity_poly.pdbx_seq_one_letter_code
_entity_poly.pdbx_strand_id
1 'polypeptide(L)'
;RRHTLPDAGPIGVCLEYDPKELSLYPPSLIQTLVFRNKGGEALSQFVCKAAVPKHMQVQISPPSVTDLPPDNASESAQTIRFSGIQRGKALKVRLRVEYELGGGGG
;
A
#
# COMPACT_ATOMS: atom_id res chain seq x y z
N ARG A 1 0.46 -4.66 -14.12
CA ARG A 1 -0.94 -5.11 -13.89
C ARG A 1 -1.46 -4.42 -12.64
N ARG A 2 -2.72 -3.98 -12.64
CA ARG A 2 -3.35 -3.27 -11.53
C ARG A 2 -4.48 -4.10 -10.92
N HIS A 3 -4.57 -4.12 -9.61
CA HIS A 3 -5.59 -4.82 -8.85
C HIS A 3 -6.12 -3.90 -7.76
N THR A 4 -7.41 -3.57 -7.81
CA THR A 4 -8.06 -2.76 -6.79
C THR A 4 -8.48 -3.66 -5.63
N LEU A 5 -8.07 -3.29 -4.42
CA LEU A 5 -8.49 -3.98 -3.21
C LEU A 5 -9.89 -3.49 -2.80
N PRO A 6 -10.67 -4.30 -2.05
CA PRO A 6 -11.93 -3.84 -1.48
C PRO A 6 -11.72 -2.57 -0.66
N ASP A 7 -12.68 -1.64 -0.77
CA ASP A 7 -12.62 -0.37 -0.06
C ASP A 7 -12.72 -0.59 1.45
N ALA A 8 -11.89 0.14 2.19
CA ALA A 8 -11.86 0.12 3.65
C ALA A 8 -12.05 1.55 4.17
N GLY A 9 -13.31 1.95 4.36
CA GLY A 9 -13.66 3.30 4.73
C GLY A 9 -13.41 4.30 3.59
N PRO A 10 -12.88 5.51 3.87
CA PRO A 10 -12.66 6.53 2.85
C PRO A 10 -11.43 6.25 1.96
N ILE A 11 -10.64 5.21 2.23
CA ILE A 11 -9.42 4.90 1.47
C ILE A 11 -9.71 3.86 0.38
N GLY A 12 -9.45 4.25 -0.87
CA GLY A 12 -9.29 3.33 -1.99
C GLY A 12 -7.84 2.88 -2.14
N VAL A 13 -7.61 1.58 -2.28
CA VAL A 13 -6.27 1.00 -2.47
C VAL A 13 -6.17 0.29 -3.81
N CYS A 14 -5.14 0.62 -4.58
CA CYS A 14 -4.76 -0.07 -5.80
C CYS A 14 -3.37 -0.67 -5.63
N LEU A 15 -3.25 -1.97 -5.91
CA LEU A 15 -1.99 -2.66 -6.00
C LEU A 15 -1.55 -2.73 -7.46
N GLU A 16 -0.38 -2.20 -7.75
CA GLU A 16 0.26 -2.31 -9.06
C GLU A 16 1.47 -3.24 -8.96
N TYR A 17 1.59 -4.16 -9.92
CA TYR A 17 2.73 -5.07 -9.99
C TYR A 17 3.21 -5.22 -11.43
N ASP A 18 4.52 -5.23 -11.61
CA ASP A 18 5.17 -5.65 -12.84
C ASP A 18 5.69 -7.09 -12.64
N PRO A 19 5.28 -8.07 -13.46
CA PRO A 19 5.84 -9.42 -13.40
C PRO A 19 7.37 -9.47 -13.51
N LYS A 20 8.03 -8.47 -14.11
CA LYS A 20 9.48 -8.36 -14.19
C LYS A 20 10.14 -8.13 -12.83
N GLU A 21 9.40 -7.59 -11.89
CA GLU A 21 9.84 -7.31 -10.51
C GLU A 21 9.70 -8.53 -9.57
N LEU A 22 9.34 -9.69 -10.14
CA LEU A 22 9.43 -10.98 -9.46
C LEU A 22 10.82 -11.57 -9.70
N SER A 23 11.65 -11.59 -8.67
CA SER A 23 12.89 -12.37 -8.68
C SER A 23 12.62 -13.78 -8.17
N LEU A 24 13.11 -14.79 -8.90
CA LEU A 24 13.02 -16.19 -8.50
C LEU A 24 14.19 -16.62 -7.60
N TYR A 25 15.30 -15.88 -7.61
CA TYR A 25 16.53 -16.21 -6.90
C TYR A 25 17.25 -14.94 -6.40
N PRO A 26 17.14 -14.58 -5.11
CA PRO A 26 16.23 -15.15 -4.11
C PRO A 26 14.75 -14.78 -4.39
N PRO A 27 13.78 -15.64 -4.01
CA PRO A 27 12.35 -15.35 -4.20
C PRO A 27 11.92 -14.04 -3.54
N SER A 28 11.63 -13.04 -4.37
CA SER A 28 11.17 -11.73 -3.93
C SER A 28 10.23 -11.09 -4.95
N LEU A 29 9.34 -10.24 -4.44
CA LEU A 29 8.32 -9.55 -5.22
C LEU A 29 8.29 -8.10 -4.79
N ILE A 30 8.40 -7.19 -5.75
CA ILE A 30 8.21 -5.76 -5.55
C ILE A 30 6.88 -5.34 -6.17
N GLN A 31 6.12 -4.53 -5.45
CA GLN A 31 4.84 -3.98 -5.89
C GLN A 31 4.74 -2.51 -5.48
N THR A 32 3.87 -1.78 -6.16
CA THR A 32 3.52 -0.40 -5.80
C THR A 32 2.11 -0.39 -5.24
N LEU A 33 1.96 0.12 -4.02
CA LEU A 33 0.67 0.42 -3.41
C LEU A 33 0.32 1.88 -3.71
N VAL A 34 -0.85 2.11 -4.29
CA VAL A 34 -1.39 3.43 -4.60
C VAL A 34 -2.65 3.64 -3.77
N PHE A 35 -2.63 4.68 -2.94
CA PHE A 35 -3.72 5.04 -2.04
C PHE A 35 -4.38 6.34 -2.49
N ARG A 36 -5.71 6.37 -2.46
CA ARG A 36 -6.51 7.56 -2.79
C ARG A 36 -7.59 7.75 -1.73
N ASN A 37 -7.83 9.00 -1.38
CA ASN A 37 -8.93 9.36 -0.49
C ASN A 37 -10.21 9.54 -1.31
N LYS A 38 -11.14 8.60 -1.18
CA LYS A 38 -12.48 8.63 -1.77
C LYS A 38 -13.51 9.32 -0.88
N GLY A 39 -13.12 9.73 0.34
CA GLY A 39 -13.98 10.46 1.26
C GLY A 39 -14.01 11.96 0.96
N GLY A 40 -14.97 12.65 1.58
CA GLY A 40 -15.16 14.10 1.44
C GLY A 40 -14.32 14.96 2.40
N GLU A 41 -13.56 14.35 3.31
CA GLU A 41 -12.67 15.04 4.24
C GLU A 41 -11.22 14.76 3.91
N ALA A 42 -10.34 15.76 4.07
CA ALA A 42 -8.90 15.57 3.90
C ALA A 42 -8.34 14.62 4.96
N LEU A 43 -7.39 13.78 4.56
CA LEU A 43 -6.66 12.87 5.45
C LEU A 43 -5.22 13.36 5.58
N SER A 44 -4.74 13.50 6.81
CA SER A 44 -3.36 13.89 7.12
C SER A 44 -2.63 12.77 7.86
N GLN A 45 -1.31 12.91 7.98
CA GLN A 45 -0.43 11.95 8.66
C GLN A 45 -0.61 10.51 8.14
N PHE A 46 -0.84 10.36 6.83
CA PHE A 46 -1.10 9.06 6.23
C PHE A 46 0.10 8.12 6.37
N VAL A 47 -0.13 6.95 6.94
CA VAL A 47 0.88 5.89 7.11
C VAL A 47 0.29 4.54 6.72
N CYS A 48 1.05 3.74 5.95
CA CYS A 48 0.73 2.33 5.69
C CYS A 48 1.77 1.43 6.37
N LYS A 49 1.28 0.39 7.04
CA LYS A 49 2.10 -0.67 7.66
C LYS A 49 1.70 -2.01 7.04
N ALA A 50 2.67 -2.91 6.93
CA ALA A 50 2.45 -4.24 6.40
C ALA A 50 2.93 -5.31 7.39
N ALA A 51 2.17 -6.40 7.50
CA ALA A 51 2.56 -7.58 8.25
C ALA A 51 2.45 -8.83 7.37
N VAL A 52 3.43 -9.71 7.49
CA VAL A 52 3.57 -10.96 6.74
C VAL A 52 3.83 -12.14 7.70
N PRO A 53 3.65 -13.39 7.27
CA PRO A 53 4.03 -14.56 8.05
C PRO A 53 5.50 -14.53 8.48
N LYS A 54 5.83 -15.14 9.63
CA LYS A 54 7.18 -15.11 10.25
C LYS A 54 8.34 -15.57 9.35
N HIS A 55 8.06 -16.41 8.35
CA HIS A 55 9.08 -16.90 7.41
C HIS A 55 9.40 -15.92 6.28
N MET A 56 8.67 -14.81 6.20
CA MET A 56 8.81 -13.79 5.18
C MET A 56 9.30 -12.48 5.80
N GLN A 57 9.89 -11.64 4.96
CA GLN A 57 10.22 -10.27 5.31
C GLN A 57 9.44 -9.32 4.42
N VAL A 58 9.07 -8.17 4.98
CA VAL A 58 8.39 -7.08 4.26
C VAL A 58 9.12 -5.77 4.53
N GLN A 59 9.31 -4.98 3.49
CA GLN A 59 9.83 -3.63 3.56
C GLN A 59 8.85 -2.73 2.80
N ILE A 60 8.51 -1.58 3.38
CA ILE A 60 7.67 -0.58 2.73
C ILE A 60 8.45 0.73 2.68
N SER A 61 8.49 1.38 1.52
CA SER A 61 9.06 2.72 1.41
C SER A 61 8.17 3.73 2.15
N PRO A 62 8.71 4.90 2.52
CA PRO A 62 7.87 6.01 2.92
C PRO A 62 6.82 6.35 1.85
N PRO A 63 5.67 6.91 2.23
CA PRO A 63 4.68 7.41 1.29
C PRO A 63 5.20 8.60 0.49
N SER A 64 4.79 8.71 -0.76
CA SER A 64 5.13 9.86 -1.61
C SER A 64 4.51 11.17 -1.08
N VAL A 65 3.34 11.07 -0.44
CA VAL A 65 2.67 12.18 0.26
C VAL A 65 1.96 11.65 1.50
N THR A 66 1.95 12.43 2.58
CA THR A 66 1.24 12.11 3.83
C THR A 66 -0.13 12.77 3.93
N ASP A 67 -0.44 13.68 3.01
CA ASP A 67 -1.69 14.44 2.97
C ASP A 67 -2.47 14.07 1.71
N LEU A 68 -3.66 13.51 1.92
CA LEU A 68 -4.57 13.07 0.87
C LEU A 68 -5.83 13.95 0.90
N PRO A 69 -5.95 14.92 -0.02
CA PRO A 69 -7.14 15.74 -0.17
C PRO A 69 -8.36 14.88 -0.57
N PRO A 70 -9.57 15.38 -0.33
CA PRO A 70 -10.80 14.65 -0.60
C PRO A 70 -11.01 14.33 -2.09
N ASP A 71 -11.98 13.46 -2.35
CA ASP A 71 -12.53 13.18 -3.69
C ASP A 71 -11.52 12.71 -4.74
N ASN A 72 -10.48 12.01 -4.30
CA ASN A 72 -9.38 11.47 -5.11
C ASN A 72 -8.52 12.54 -5.79
N ALA A 73 -8.47 13.76 -5.23
CA ALA A 73 -7.71 14.86 -5.81
C ALA A 73 -6.19 14.63 -5.83
N SER A 74 -5.67 13.70 -5.01
CA SER A 74 -4.28 13.23 -5.11
C SER A 74 -4.14 11.74 -4.77
N GLU A 75 -2.93 11.20 -4.94
CA GLU A 75 -2.59 9.84 -4.58
C GLU A 75 -1.26 9.74 -3.83
N SER A 76 -1.18 8.79 -2.91
CA SER A 76 0.06 8.39 -2.23
C SER A 76 0.54 7.05 -2.77
N ALA A 77 1.76 7.01 -3.30
CA ALA A 77 2.41 5.80 -3.77
C ALA A 77 3.47 5.32 -2.76
N GLN A 78 3.54 4.00 -2.55
CA GLN A 78 4.53 3.33 -1.73
C GLN A 78 5.02 2.05 -2.41
N THR A 79 6.32 1.82 -2.42
CA THR A 79 6.90 0.56 -2.87
C THR A 79 6.89 -0.43 -1.71
N ILE A 80 6.31 -1.61 -1.92
CA ILE A 80 6.35 -2.72 -0.98
C ILE A 80 7.18 -3.87 -1.57
N ARG A 81 8.14 -4.35 -0.78
CA ARG A 81 9.01 -5.46 -1.14
C ARG A 81 8.78 -6.63 -0.19
N PHE A 82 8.58 -7.80 -0.77
CA PHE A 82 8.48 -9.07 -0.05
C PHE A 82 9.68 -9.95 -0.37
N SER A 83 10.24 -10.58 0.65
CA SER A 83 11.33 -11.56 0.52
C SER A 83 10.97 -12.85 1.25
N GLY A 84 11.56 -13.97 0.82
CA GLY A 84 11.28 -15.29 1.40
C GLY A 84 9.95 -15.88 0.93
N ILE A 85 9.51 -15.50 -0.28
CA ILE A 85 8.25 -15.97 -0.86
C ILE A 85 8.38 -17.45 -1.24
N GLN A 86 7.39 -18.26 -0.86
CA GLN A 86 7.35 -19.67 -1.24
C GLN A 86 6.64 -19.84 -2.59
N ARG A 87 7.34 -20.41 -3.57
CA ARG A 87 6.78 -20.68 -4.90
C ARG A 87 5.54 -21.59 -4.78
N GLY A 88 4.48 -21.25 -5.51
CA GLY A 88 3.23 -22.02 -5.52
C GLY A 88 2.32 -21.82 -4.31
N LYS A 89 2.68 -20.95 -3.35
CA LYS A 89 1.81 -20.57 -2.23
C LYS A 89 1.27 -19.17 -2.38
N ALA A 90 0.03 -18.98 -1.99
CA ALA A 90 -0.59 -17.67 -1.94
C ALA A 90 0.14 -16.76 -0.93
N LEU A 91 0.43 -15.55 -1.36
CA LEU A 91 0.99 -14.51 -0.50
C LEU A 91 -0.13 -13.94 0.39
N LYS A 92 0.02 -14.05 1.71
CA LYS A 92 -0.89 -13.44 2.68
C LYS A 92 -0.22 -12.21 3.29
N VAL A 93 -0.79 -11.03 3.03
CA VAL A 93 -0.32 -9.75 3.57
C VAL A 93 -1.46 -9.11 4.34
N ARG A 94 -1.16 -8.54 5.51
CA ARG A 94 -2.07 -7.66 6.24
C ARG A 94 -1.58 -6.24 6.11
N LEU A 95 -2.39 -5.37 5.53
CA LEU A 95 -2.13 -3.94 5.47
C LEU A 95 -2.90 -3.26 6.59
N ARG A 96 -2.26 -2.31 7.28
CA ARG A 96 -2.88 -1.40 8.23
C ARG A 96 -2.61 0.02 7.76
N VAL A 97 -3.67 0.78 7.61
CA VAL A 97 -3.61 2.19 7.21
C VAL A 97 -3.99 3.02 8.43
N GLU A 98 -3.22 4.08 8.69
CA GLU A 98 -3.41 5.02 9.79
C GLU A 98 -3.41 6.43 9.19
N TYR A 99 -4.29 7.31 9.70
CA TYR A 99 -4.45 8.69 9.26
C TYR A 99 -5.25 9.49 10.29
N GLU A 100 -5.22 10.80 10.17
CA GLU A 100 -6.09 11.74 10.89
C GLU A 100 -7.13 12.34 9.92
N LEU A 101 -8.37 12.51 10.38
CA LEU A 101 -9.45 13.16 9.63
C LEU A 101 -9.47 14.66 9.92
N GLY A 102 -9.62 15.48 8.88
CA GLY A 102 -9.85 16.92 9.04
C GLY A 102 -8.60 17.75 9.37
N GLY A 103 -7.38 17.21 9.18
CA GLY A 103 -6.12 17.89 9.53
C GLY A 103 -5.70 19.05 8.61
N GLY A 104 -6.51 19.41 7.60
CA GLY A 104 -6.28 20.56 6.72
C GLY A 104 -7.09 21.78 7.16
N GLY A 105 -6.81 22.31 8.34
CA GLY A 105 -7.51 23.47 8.89
C GLY A 105 -6.61 24.30 9.80
N GLY A 106 -5.73 25.09 9.19
CA GLY A 106 -4.93 26.14 9.81
C GLY A 106 -4.70 27.26 8.81
#